data_AF-A0A658QYF9-F1
#
_entry.id   AF-A0A658QYF9-F1
#
_cell.length_a   1.000
_cell.length_b   1.000
_cell.length_c   1.000
_cell.angle_alpha   90.00
_cell.angle_beta   90.00
_cell.angle_gamma   90.00
#
_symmetry.space_group_name_H-M   'P 1'
#
loop_
_entity.id
_entity.type
_entity.pdbx_description
1 polymer ?
#
loop_
_entity_poly.entity_id
_entity_poly.type
_entity_poly.pdbx_seq_one_letter_code
_entity_poly.pdbx_strand_id
1 'polypeptide(L)'
;MNRRGFLSIAGALVTGPIPFASAHASVRTDGAIKTLILVDFTGGNDGLNTVVPIADERYRALRPTLHIPRDQALNIDERTGLHPSLRPLMPAWQAGEWAIVQGVGYAQPSRSHYRSQQIWNTASDADDYRRDGWLARSIASRTHTFGTAEAGPFPAGDIVTQLSSPFDLRSFAASCKAAARVIAANRKQAGVTVIRLALNGFDTHELQAARHASLLAQFADGIASLRQALIASGDWRRTLVTTRSEFGRSARENDARGTDHGAAAPHFVLGGAVRGGLFGEAPALDRLDADGGVPASVDFRRLCATVLDACWNVASAPVIGRAFEPLPFVRA
;
A
#
# COMPACT_ATOMS: atom_id res chain seq x y z
N MET A 1 79.91 16.54 5.94
CA MET A 1 78.45 16.76 5.89
C MET A 1 78.16 17.71 4.74
N ASN A 2 77.67 17.19 3.60
CA ASN A 2 77.45 18.01 2.40
C ASN A 2 75.98 17.98 1.95
N ARG A 3 75.43 19.17 1.72
CA ARG A 3 74.15 19.47 1.06
C ARG A 3 74.25 19.23 -0.45
N ARG A 4 73.11 18.91 -1.08
CA ARG A 4 72.71 18.96 -2.52
C ARG A 4 71.99 17.65 -2.86
N GLY A 5 70.89 17.61 -3.60
CA GLY A 5 70.24 18.59 -4.44
C GLY A 5 69.27 17.81 -5.34
N PHE A 6 68.12 18.43 -5.59
CA PHE A 6 66.99 18.00 -6.41
C PHE A 6 67.37 17.80 -7.89
N LEU A 7 66.77 16.81 -8.59
CA LEU A 7 66.14 16.99 -9.93
C LEU A 7 65.48 15.72 -10.49
N SER A 8 64.32 15.97 -11.11
CA SER A 8 63.32 15.11 -11.76
C SER A 8 63.75 14.40 -13.05
N ILE A 9 62.92 13.45 -13.51
CA ILE A 9 62.37 13.24 -14.89
C ILE A 9 61.64 11.87 -14.89
N ALA A 10 60.30 11.83 -14.90
CA ALA A 10 59.37 11.70 -16.05
C ALA A 10 59.14 10.25 -16.54
N GLY A 11 57.87 9.81 -16.57
CA GLY A 11 57.41 8.56 -17.16
C GLY A 11 56.01 8.73 -17.75
N ALA A 12 55.87 8.35 -19.03
CA ALA A 12 54.87 8.74 -20.01
C ALA A 12 53.37 8.49 -19.69
N LEU A 13 52.51 9.44 -20.09
CA LEU A 13 51.08 9.22 -20.29
C LEU A 13 50.84 8.48 -21.61
N VAL A 14 50.13 7.35 -21.54
CA VAL A 14 49.53 6.68 -22.70
C VAL A 14 48.12 7.25 -22.88
N THR A 15 47.93 8.10 -23.88
CA THR A 15 46.62 8.59 -24.33
C THR A 15 46.07 7.66 -25.40
N GLY A 16 45.48 6.53 -25.01
CA GLY A 16 44.63 5.72 -25.87
C GLY A 16 43.17 6.13 -25.71
N PRO A 17 42.34 6.14 -26.77
CA PRO A 17 40.92 6.37 -26.61
C PRO A 17 40.33 5.24 -25.77
N ILE A 18 39.89 5.55 -24.56
CA ILE A 18 39.05 4.66 -23.76
C ILE A 18 37.76 4.51 -24.58
N PRO A 19 37.37 3.29 -24.99
CA PRO A 19 36.06 3.11 -25.58
C PRO A 19 35.05 3.52 -24.51
N PHE A 20 34.41 4.68 -24.71
CA PHE A 20 33.17 4.98 -24.04
C PHE A 20 32.22 3.86 -24.44
N ALA A 21 32.06 2.85 -23.59
CA ALA A 21 30.88 2.03 -23.63
C ALA A 21 29.74 3.03 -23.42
N SER A 22 29.09 3.43 -24.50
CA SER A 22 27.77 4.02 -24.42
C SER A 22 26.94 2.99 -23.68
N ALA A 23 26.76 3.19 -22.38
CA ALA A 23 25.69 2.54 -21.65
C ALA A 23 24.44 3.01 -22.38
N HIS A 24 23.97 2.21 -23.34
CA HIS A 24 22.62 2.33 -23.83
C HIS A 24 21.78 2.18 -22.58
N ALA A 25 21.34 3.31 -22.03
CA ALA A 25 20.29 3.32 -21.03
C ALA A 25 19.12 2.61 -21.72
N SER A 26 18.97 1.32 -21.44
CA SER A 26 17.84 0.54 -21.90
C SER A 26 16.62 1.38 -21.56
N VAL A 27 15.87 1.81 -22.59
CA VAL A 27 14.61 2.52 -22.40
C VAL A 27 13.69 1.54 -21.68
N ARG A 28 13.69 1.59 -20.34
CA ARG A 28 12.87 0.72 -19.49
C ARG A 28 11.42 1.03 -19.79
N THR A 29 10.68 0.15 -20.45
CA THR A 29 9.24 0.36 -20.63
C THR A 29 8.52 0.20 -19.29
N ASP A 30 7.64 1.14 -18.94
CA ASP A 30 6.75 0.99 -17.78
C ASP A 30 5.95 -0.31 -17.88
N GLY A 31 5.59 -0.89 -16.73
CA GLY A 31 4.77 -2.10 -16.63
C GLY A 31 3.34 -1.91 -17.15
N ALA A 32 2.55 -2.99 -17.12
CA ALA A 32 1.19 -2.98 -17.67
C ALA A 32 0.24 -2.05 -16.90
N ILE A 33 0.52 -1.78 -15.62
CA ILE A 33 -0.26 -0.86 -14.80
C ILE A 33 0.19 0.58 -15.08
N LYS A 34 -0.78 1.42 -15.46
CA LYS A 34 -0.55 2.85 -15.79
C LYS A 34 -1.20 3.79 -14.78
N THR A 35 -1.93 3.27 -13.82
CA THR A 35 -2.54 4.03 -12.75
C THR A 35 -2.40 3.27 -11.44
N LEU A 36 -1.79 3.91 -10.44
CA LEU A 36 -1.69 3.44 -9.07
C LEU A 36 -2.55 4.34 -8.18
N ILE A 37 -3.44 3.74 -7.41
CA ILE A 37 -4.24 4.43 -6.39
C ILE A 37 -3.87 3.85 -5.03
N LEU A 38 -3.29 4.67 -4.17
CA LEU A 38 -2.95 4.34 -2.79
C LEU A 38 -4.05 4.86 -1.88
N VAL A 39 -4.70 3.99 -1.13
CA VAL A 39 -5.76 4.35 -0.18
C VAL A 39 -5.24 4.16 1.25
N ASP A 40 -5.01 5.24 1.97
CA ASP A 40 -4.52 5.16 3.34
C ASP A 40 -5.68 5.07 4.33
N PHE A 41 -5.65 4.03 5.15
CA PHE A 41 -6.48 3.83 6.34
C PHE A 41 -5.71 4.36 7.55
N THR A 42 -5.92 5.64 7.87
CA THR A 42 -5.22 6.29 8.99
C THR A 42 -5.86 5.88 10.31
N GLY A 43 -5.06 5.34 11.22
CA GLY A 43 -5.48 4.93 12.56
C GLY A 43 -5.33 3.44 12.90
N GLY A 44 -4.90 2.62 11.94
CA GLY A 44 -4.77 1.18 12.13
C GLY A 44 -6.09 0.44 11.92
N ASN A 45 -6.27 -0.15 10.75
CA ASN A 45 -7.46 -0.94 10.43
C ASN A 45 -7.52 -2.23 11.27
N ASP A 46 -8.66 -2.51 11.91
CA ASP A 46 -8.85 -3.79 12.61
C ASP A 46 -8.92 -4.93 11.60
N GLY A 47 -7.89 -5.77 11.61
CA GLY A 47 -7.82 -6.91 10.73
C GLY A 47 -8.85 -7.99 11.01
N LEU A 48 -9.13 -8.29 12.28
CA LEU A 48 -10.02 -9.39 12.67
C LEU A 48 -11.50 -9.07 12.46
N ASN A 49 -11.83 -7.77 12.40
CA ASN A 49 -13.15 -7.30 12.00
C ASN A 49 -13.21 -6.86 10.54
N THR A 50 -12.12 -6.90 9.76
CA THR A 50 -12.14 -6.65 8.31
C THR A 50 -12.18 -7.96 7.53
N VAL A 51 -11.23 -8.85 7.82
CA VAL A 51 -11.13 -10.22 7.31
C VAL A 51 -11.32 -11.15 8.51
N VAL A 52 -12.53 -11.68 8.61
CA VAL A 52 -13.06 -12.30 9.81
C VAL A 52 -12.69 -13.78 9.85
N PRO A 53 -11.94 -14.27 10.86
CA PRO A 53 -11.62 -15.69 11.01
C PRO A 53 -12.83 -16.45 11.58
N ILE A 54 -13.90 -16.57 10.80
CA ILE A 54 -15.21 -17.11 11.21
C ILE A 54 -15.18 -18.56 11.74
N ALA A 55 -14.11 -19.31 11.49
CA ALA A 55 -13.94 -20.67 11.99
C ALA A 55 -13.01 -20.79 13.22
N ASP A 56 -12.37 -19.71 13.67
CA ASP A 56 -11.52 -19.75 14.88
C ASP A 56 -12.34 -19.34 16.11
N GLU A 57 -12.61 -20.30 17.00
CA GLU A 57 -13.39 -20.05 18.22
C GLU A 57 -12.73 -19.03 19.16
N ARG A 58 -11.40 -18.85 19.10
CA ARG A 58 -10.69 -17.83 19.88
C ARG A 58 -11.11 -16.42 19.50
N TYR A 59 -11.51 -16.20 18.25
CA TYR A 59 -11.99 -14.89 17.80
C TYR A 59 -13.15 -14.39 18.65
N ARG A 60 -14.15 -15.25 18.90
CA ARG A 60 -15.30 -14.90 19.75
C ARG A 60 -14.89 -14.65 21.20
N ALA A 61 -13.95 -15.44 21.73
CA ALA A 61 -13.45 -15.27 23.10
C ALA A 61 -12.61 -13.98 23.26
N LEU A 62 -11.91 -13.56 22.22
CA LEU A 62 -11.11 -12.33 22.19
C LEU A 62 -11.96 -11.08 21.88
N ARG A 63 -13.12 -11.25 21.23
CA ARG A 63 -14.05 -10.19 20.83
C ARG A 63 -15.47 -10.37 21.40
N PRO A 64 -15.68 -10.42 22.74
CA PRO A 64 -17.01 -10.59 23.32
C PRO A 64 -18.10 -9.68 22.73
N THR A 65 -17.78 -8.40 22.46
CA THR A 65 -18.72 -7.42 21.93
C THR A 65 -18.48 -7.07 20.47
N LEU A 66 -17.27 -7.26 19.96
CA LEU A 66 -16.90 -6.91 18.59
C LEU A 66 -17.03 -8.07 17.58
N HIS A 67 -17.21 -9.32 18.02
CA HIS A 67 -17.23 -10.46 17.09
C HIS A 67 -18.34 -10.32 16.04
N ILE A 68 -18.02 -10.65 14.78
CA ILE A 68 -19.00 -10.77 13.70
C ILE A 68 -19.40 -12.24 13.58
N PRO A 69 -20.68 -12.60 13.82
CA PRO A 69 -21.18 -13.95 13.63
C PRO A 69 -21.03 -14.45 12.19
N ARG A 70 -20.84 -15.77 12.03
CA ARG A 70 -20.63 -16.43 10.72
C ARG A 70 -21.78 -16.22 9.73
N ASP A 71 -23.00 -16.10 10.22
CA ASP A 71 -24.21 -15.87 9.42
C ASP A 71 -24.39 -14.39 9.01
N GLN A 72 -23.70 -13.47 9.68
CA GLN A 72 -23.67 -12.06 9.33
C GLN A 72 -22.51 -11.71 8.40
N ALA A 73 -21.37 -12.40 8.54
CA ALA A 73 -20.20 -12.21 7.71
C ALA A 73 -20.47 -12.53 6.22
N LEU A 74 -19.73 -11.86 5.33
CA LEU A 74 -19.70 -12.22 3.91
C LEU A 74 -18.71 -13.38 3.74
N ASN A 75 -19.21 -14.61 3.77
CA ASN A 75 -18.36 -15.80 3.69
C ASN A 75 -17.70 -15.89 2.32
N ILE A 76 -16.36 -15.93 2.31
CA ILE A 76 -15.56 -16.05 1.08
C ILE A 76 -14.91 -17.44 0.96
N ASP A 77 -14.77 -18.15 2.07
CA ASP A 77 -14.48 -19.58 2.13
C ASP A 77 -15.07 -20.19 3.43
N GLU A 78 -14.74 -21.45 3.75
CA GLU A 78 -15.25 -22.15 4.94
C GLU A 78 -14.72 -21.59 6.27
N ARG A 79 -13.59 -20.89 6.26
CA ARG A 79 -12.83 -20.43 7.42
C ARG A 79 -12.78 -18.92 7.58
N THR A 80 -13.05 -18.19 6.49
CA THR A 80 -12.82 -16.76 6.34
C THR A 80 -14.07 -16.08 5.80
N GLY A 81 -14.47 -15.01 6.49
CA GLY A 81 -15.50 -14.08 6.03
C GLY A 81 -14.93 -12.66 5.90
N LEU A 82 -15.76 -11.76 5.38
CA LEU A 82 -15.47 -10.33 5.33
C LEU A 82 -16.52 -9.56 6.14
N HIS A 83 -16.15 -8.37 6.60
CA HIS A 83 -17.08 -7.46 7.25
C HIS A 83 -18.32 -7.20 6.36
N PRO A 84 -19.55 -7.20 6.89
CA PRO A 84 -20.79 -6.99 6.12
C PRO A 84 -20.79 -5.72 5.26
N SER A 85 -20.23 -4.62 5.77
CA SER A 85 -20.07 -3.35 5.06
C SER A 85 -19.25 -3.43 3.77
N LEU A 86 -18.46 -4.49 3.56
CA LEU A 86 -17.69 -4.68 2.33
C LEU A 86 -18.54 -5.26 1.18
N ARG A 87 -19.83 -5.51 1.40
CA ARG A 87 -20.76 -6.08 0.40
C ARG A 87 -20.71 -5.38 -0.97
N PRO A 88 -20.61 -4.05 -1.08
CA PRO A 88 -20.48 -3.37 -2.38
C PRO A 88 -19.29 -3.85 -3.24
N LEU A 89 -18.25 -4.44 -2.64
CA LEU A 89 -17.07 -4.97 -3.35
C LEU A 89 -17.19 -6.43 -3.76
N MET A 90 -18.25 -7.14 -3.36
CA MET A 90 -18.44 -8.55 -3.75
C MET A 90 -18.46 -8.79 -5.27
N PRO A 91 -18.97 -7.88 -6.13
CA PRO A 91 -18.82 -8.04 -7.57
C PRO A 91 -17.35 -8.07 -8.04
N ALA A 92 -16.44 -7.37 -7.36
CA ALA A 92 -15.01 -7.45 -7.67
C ALA A 92 -14.38 -8.76 -7.19
N TRP A 93 -14.81 -9.27 -6.03
CA TRP A 93 -14.43 -10.61 -5.56
C TRP A 93 -14.87 -11.70 -6.54
N GLN A 94 -16.13 -11.68 -6.94
CA GLN A 94 -16.73 -12.65 -7.88
C GLN A 94 -16.09 -12.59 -9.27
N ALA A 95 -15.67 -11.41 -9.72
CA ALA A 95 -14.93 -11.25 -10.96
C ALA A 95 -13.46 -11.72 -10.86
N GLY A 96 -12.98 -12.10 -9.67
CA GLY A 96 -11.59 -12.48 -9.44
C GLY A 96 -10.64 -11.28 -9.60
N GLU A 97 -11.09 -10.07 -9.26
CA GLU A 97 -10.36 -8.79 -9.42
C GLU A 97 -10.01 -8.14 -8.08
N TRP A 98 -10.20 -8.86 -6.97
CA TRP A 98 -9.90 -8.41 -5.61
C TRP A 98 -9.02 -9.42 -4.89
N ALA A 99 -7.78 -9.02 -4.63
CA ALA A 99 -6.84 -9.75 -3.79
C ALA A 99 -6.82 -9.18 -2.38
N ILE A 100 -6.77 -10.06 -1.39
CA ILE A 100 -6.68 -9.71 0.02
C ILE A 100 -5.40 -10.33 0.57
N VAL A 101 -4.45 -9.48 0.97
CA VAL A 101 -3.18 -9.90 1.56
C VAL A 101 -3.30 -9.81 3.07
N GLN A 102 -3.28 -10.95 3.75
CA GLN A 102 -3.42 -11.06 5.20
C GLN A 102 -2.06 -10.97 5.90
N GLY A 103 -2.09 -10.58 7.19
CA GLY A 103 -0.91 -10.57 8.05
C GLY A 103 0.18 -9.58 7.63
N VAL A 104 -0.20 -8.48 6.96
CA VAL A 104 0.77 -7.50 6.48
C VAL A 104 1.21 -6.57 7.61
N GLY A 105 2.52 -6.46 7.80
CA GLY A 105 3.15 -5.55 8.76
C GLY A 105 4.66 -5.49 8.56
N TYR A 106 5.40 -5.19 9.63
CA TYR A 106 6.87 -5.17 9.65
C TYR A 106 7.39 -5.57 11.02
N ALA A 107 8.67 -5.97 11.08
CA ALA A 107 9.32 -6.33 12.33
C ALA A 107 9.46 -5.10 13.24
N GLN A 108 9.31 -5.30 14.56
CA GLN A 108 9.42 -4.25 15.58
C GLN A 108 8.46 -3.08 15.29
N PRO A 109 7.13 -3.32 15.28
CA PRO A 109 6.15 -2.31 14.91
C PRO A 109 6.22 -1.08 15.82
N SER A 110 6.14 0.10 15.21
CA SER A 110 6.09 1.36 15.94
C SER A 110 4.68 1.64 16.45
N ARG A 111 4.56 2.06 17.70
CA ARG A 111 3.29 2.50 18.30
C ARG A 111 2.91 3.94 17.96
N SER A 112 3.82 4.71 17.37
CA SER A 112 3.57 6.07 16.90
C SER A 112 3.00 6.07 15.49
N HIS A 113 1.80 6.63 15.32
CA HIS A 113 1.19 6.87 14.00
C HIS A 113 2.17 7.56 13.05
N TYR A 114 2.76 8.68 13.51
CA TYR A 114 3.68 9.47 12.71
C TYR A 114 4.86 8.62 12.20
N ARG A 115 5.49 7.86 13.10
CA ARG A 115 6.63 7.04 12.73
C ARG A 115 6.22 5.88 11.82
N SER A 116 5.08 5.25 12.07
CA SER A 116 4.56 4.16 11.23
C SER A 116 4.22 4.65 9.82
N GLN A 117 3.65 5.84 9.66
CA GLN A 117 3.47 6.47 8.34
C GLN A 117 4.80 6.71 7.63
N GLN A 118 5.82 7.19 8.33
CA GLN A 118 7.15 7.37 7.75
C GLN A 118 7.73 6.05 7.25
N ILE A 119 7.64 4.98 8.04
CA ILE A 119 8.11 3.63 7.65
C ILE A 119 7.44 3.19 6.35
N TRP A 120 6.11 3.29 6.27
CA TRP A 120 5.38 2.95 5.04
C TRP A 120 5.69 3.86 3.85
N ASN A 121 5.84 5.16 4.07
CA ASN A 121 6.13 6.13 3.00
C ASN A 121 7.54 5.95 2.43
N THR A 122 8.49 5.55 3.27
CA THR A 122 9.91 5.40 2.91
C THR A 122 10.28 3.96 2.59
N ALA A 123 9.41 3.00 2.89
CA ALA A 123 9.67 1.56 2.84
C ALA A 123 10.93 1.18 3.65
N SER A 124 11.17 1.85 4.77
CA SER A 124 12.33 1.63 5.64
C SER A 124 12.10 0.50 6.64
N ASP A 125 13.16 0.08 7.32
CA ASP A 125 13.03 -0.67 8.57
C ASP A 125 12.59 0.27 9.71
N ALA A 126 12.18 -0.30 10.85
CA ALA A 126 11.61 0.44 11.97
C ALA A 126 12.61 1.41 12.63
N ASP A 127 13.91 1.07 12.59
CA ASP A 127 15.04 1.84 13.12
C ASP A 127 15.70 2.76 12.08
N ASP A 128 15.25 2.74 10.83
CA ASP A 128 15.82 3.53 9.73
C ASP A 128 14.98 4.79 9.42
N TYR A 129 15.56 5.97 9.66
CA TYR A 129 14.88 7.27 9.56
C TYR A 129 15.17 8.00 8.24
N ARG A 130 14.68 7.43 7.14
CA ARG A 130 14.78 8.05 5.81
C ARG A 130 13.84 9.26 5.68
N ARG A 131 14.18 10.17 4.78
CA ARG A 131 13.37 11.37 4.48
C ARG A 131 12.64 11.30 3.15
N ASP A 132 13.16 10.51 2.24
CA ASP A 132 12.69 10.37 0.87
C ASP A 132 11.75 9.16 0.73
N GLY A 133 10.64 9.36 0.00
CA GLY A 133 9.64 8.32 -0.21
C GLY A 133 10.06 7.29 -1.24
N TRP A 134 9.65 6.03 -1.07
CA TRP A 134 10.01 4.97 -2.04
C TRP A 134 9.40 5.21 -3.42
N LEU A 135 8.20 5.81 -3.49
CA LEU A 135 7.59 6.22 -4.76
C LEU A 135 8.44 7.28 -5.47
N ALA A 136 8.91 8.30 -4.74
CA ALA A 136 9.77 9.33 -5.30
C ALA A 136 11.07 8.72 -5.86
N ARG A 137 11.69 7.79 -5.13
CA ARG A 137 12.88 7.04 -5.60
C ARG A 137 12.62 6.18 -6.83
N SER A 138 11.41 5.67 -7.02
CA SER A 138 11.05 4.84 -8.18
C SER A 138 10.82 5.62 -9.48
N ILE A 139 10.64 6.93 -9.37
CA ILE A 139 10.03 7.79 -10.39
C ILE A 139 11.03 8.72 -11.10
N ALA A 140 12.31 8.70 -10.73
CA ALA A 140 13.33 9.70 -11.08
C ALA A 140 13.60 9.99 -12.59
N SER A 141 12.83 9.45 -13.55
CA SER A 141 12.99 9.71 -14.99
C SER A 141 11.71 9.91 -15.81
N ARG A 142 10.51 10.14 -15.23
CA ARG A 142 9.24 10.29 -16.00
C ARG A 142 8.30 11.35 -15.41
N THR A 143 7.38 11.89 -16.23
CA THR A 143 6.36 12.85 -15.81
C THR A 143 5.21 12.12 -15.11
N HIS A 144 4.99 12.37 -13.82
CA HIS A 144 3.90 11.78 -13.05
C HIS A 144 2.92 12.85 -12.57
N THR A 145 1.64 12.54 -12.66
CA THR A 145 0.58 13.36 -12.08
C THR A 145 0.23 12.79 -10.72
N PHE A 146 0.41 13.63 -9.68
CA PHE A 146 0.05 13.31 -8.30
C PHE A 146 -1.22 14.06 -7.93
N GLY A 147 -2.21 13.33 -7.42
CA GLY A 147 -3.42 13.89 -6.82
C GLY A 147 -3.53 13.44 -5.38
N THR A 148 -3.75 14.37 -4.45
CA THR A 148 -4.00 14.07 -3.04
C THR A 148 -5.37 14.59 -2.67
N ALA A 149 -6.19 13.76 -2.04
CA ALA A 149 -7.40 14.25 -1.40
C ALA A 149 -7.06 14.99 -0.09
N GLU A 150 -6.30 14.37 0.82
CA GLU A 150 -6.09 14.95 2.16
C GLU A 150 -4.69 14.77 2.72
N ALA A 151 -3.78 14.15 1.98
CA ALA A 151 -2.44 13.89 2.47
C ALA A 151 -1.46 14.83 1.78
N GLY A 152 -0.71 15.61 2.55
CA GLY A 152 0.23 16.62 2.06
C GLY A 152 1.25 16.12 1.01
N PRO A 153 2.04 17.05 0.44
CA PRO A 153 2.93 16.77 -0.69
C PRO A 153 3.87 15.59 -0.40
N PHE A 154 4.11 14.74 -1.40
CA PHE A 154 5.19 13.76 -1.37
C PHE A 154 6.51 14.52 -1.15
N PRO A 155 7.29 14.26 -0.08
CA PRO A 155 8.57 14.92 0.08
C PRO A 155 9.56 14.49 -1.01
N ALA A 156 9.88 15.46 -1.87
CA ALA A 156 10.99 15.59 -2.83
C ALA A 156 10.97 14.82 -4.16
N GLY A 157 11.06 15.59 -5.26
CA GLY A 157 11.42 15.16 -6.62
C GLY A 157 10.73 16.00 -7.69
N ASP A 158 11.44 16.96 -8.29
CA ASP A 158 10.94 17.90 -9.30
C ASP A 158 10.38 17.19 -10.54
N ILE A 159 9.06 17.04 -10.59
CA ILE A 159 8.11 17.13 -11.72
C ILE A 159 6.76 16.70 -11.10
N VAL A 160 6.10 17.66 -10.47
CA VAL A 160 4.82 17.46 -9.80
C VAL A 160 3.79 18.32 -10.52
N THR A 161 2.97 17.72 -11.39
CA THR A 161 1.70 18.36 -11.75
C THR A 161 0.74 18.08 -10.60
N GLN A 162 0.82 18.91 -9.55
CA GLN A 162 -0.16 18.88 -8.47
C GLN A 162 -1.47 19.39 -9.06
N LEU A 163 -2.49 18.52 -9.14
CA LEU A 163 -3.83 18.98 -9.48
C LEU A 163 -4.37 19.80 -8.31
N SER A 164 -4.19 21.13 -8.39
CA SER A 164 -4.75 22.15 -7.51
C SER A 164 -6.24 22.39 -7.82
N SER A 165 -7.01 21.33 -8.01
CA SER A 165 -8.46 21.47 -7.96
C SER A 165 -8.86 21.39 -6.50
N PRO A 166 -9.45 22.44 -5.89
CA PRO A 166 -10.06 22.31 -4.58
C PRO A 166 -11.21 21.33 -4.74
N PHE A 167 -10.93 20.07 -4.42
CA PHE A 167 -11.96 19.06 -4.35
C PHE A 167 -12.78 19.37 -3.10
N ASP A 168 -14.10 19.44 -3.25
CA ASP A 168 -15.03 19.45 -2.12
C ASP A 168 -15.04 18.03 -1.50
N LEU A 169 -14.01 17.73 -0.70
CA LEU A 169 -13.70 16.38 -0.19
C LEU A 169 -14.40 16.08 1.14
N ARG A 170 -15.69 16.41 1.24
CA ARG A 170 -16.46 16.09 2.46
C ARG A 170 -16.66 14.58 2.67
N SER A 171 -16.39 13.74 1.66
CA SER A 171 -16.51 12.28 1.76
C SER A 171 -15.53 11.53 0.86
N PHE A 172 -15.19 10.29 1.25
CA PHE A 172 -14.34 9.40 0.47
C PHE A 172 -14.89 9.09 -0.95
N ALA A 173 -16.22 9.06 -1.11
CA ALA A 173 -16.86 8.88 -2.41
C ALA A 173 -16.56 10.05 -3.37
N ALA A 174 -16.53 11.29 -2.87
CA ALA A 174 -16.13 12.45 -3.66
C ALA A 174 -14.66 12.34 -4.12
N SER A 175 -13.78 11.87 -3.24
CA SER A 175 -12.36 11.59 -3.54
C SER A 175 -12.22 10.54 -4.66
N CYS A 176 -13.02 9.48 -4.62
CA CYS A 176 -13.04 8.45 -5.66
C CYS A 176 -13.53 9.00 -7.02
N LYS A 177 -14.59 9.81 -7.02
CA LYS A 177 -15.10 10.46 -8.24
C LYS A 177 -14.07 11.43 -8.83
N ALA A 178 -13.35 12.16 -7.98
CA ALA A 178 -12.24 13.00 -8.38
C ALA A 178 -11.12 12.17 -9.03
N ALA A 179 -10.72 11.05 -8.42
CA ALA A 179 -9.71 10.16 -8.96
C ALA A 179 -10.06 9.68 -10.38
N ALA A 180 -11.31 9.28 -10.63
CA ALA A 180 -11.76 8.88 -11.96
C ALA A 180 -11.58 9.99 -13.02
N ARG A 181 -11.86 11.25 -12.66
CA ARG A 181 -11.66 12.41 -13.55
C ARG A 181 -10.17 12.65 -13.84
N VAL A 182 -9.32 12.54 -12.83
CA VAL A 182 -7.87 12.63 -12.99
C VAL A 182 -7.36 11.56 -13.96
N ILE A 183 -7.80 10.31 -13.80
CA ILE A 183 -7.41 9.20 -14.66
C ILE A 183 -7.82 9.47 -16.11
N ALA A 184 -9.08 9.89 -16.32
CA ALA A 184 -9.57 10.23 -17.65
C ALA A 184 -8.76 11.37 -18.32
N ALA A 185 -8.41 12.42 -17.56
CA ALA A 185 -7.64 13.54 -18.07
C ALA A 185 -6.18 13.17 -18.43
N ASN A 186 -5.59 12.20 -17.73
CA ASN A 186 -4.19 11.80 -17.91
C ASN A 186 -4.02 10.57 -18.80
N ARG A 187 -5.09 10.07 -19.44
CA ARG A 187 -5.09 8.81 -20.20
C ARG A 187 -4.03 8.73 -21.29
N LYS A 188 -3.74 9.87 -21.94
CA LYS A 188 -2.78 10.00 -23.05
C LYS A 188 -1.36 10.36 -22.58
N GLN A 189 -1.16 10.63 -21.29
CA GLN A 189 0.15 10.99 -20.76
C GLN A 189 1.06 9.75 -20.73
N ALA A 190 2.33 9.95 -21.08
CA ALA A 190 3.36 8.93 -20.89
C ALA A 190 3.69 8.79 -19.41
N GLY A 191 3.86 7.57 -18.91
CA GLY A 191 4.16 7.30 -17.51
C GLY A 191 3.01 6.64 -16.73
N VAL A 192 3.15 6.63 -15.41
CA VAL A 192 2.18 6.08 -14.46
C VAL A 192 1.52 7.23 -13.68
N THR A 193 0.20 7.30 -13.66
CA THR A 193 -0.54 8.23 -12.79
C THR A 193 -0.59 7.68 -11.37
N VAL A 194 -0.16 8.44 -10.36
CA VAL A 194 -0.18 8.01 -8.95
C VAL A 194 -1.15 8.90 -8.17
N ILE A 195 -2.19 8.31 -7.59
CA ILE A 195 -3.22 9.02 -6.83
C ILE A 195 -3.19 8.53 -5.38
N ARG A 196 -3.24 9.44 -4.43
CA ARG A 196 -3.31 9.13 -3.00
C ARG A 196 -4.64 9.60 -2.43
N LEU A 197 -5.40 8.65 -1.90
CA LEU A 197 -6.65 8.87 -1.20
C LEU A 197 -6.43 8.56 0.28
N ALA A 198 -7.13 9.28 1.16
CA ALA A 198 -7.13 9.00 2.58
C ALA A 198 -8.55 8.71 3.04
N LEU A 199 -8.68 7.75 3.95
CA LEU A 199 -9.88 7.50 4.73
C LEU A 199 -9.47 7.44 6.20
N ASN A 200 -9.75 8.53 6.91
CA ASN A 200 -9.28 8.72 8.28
C ASN A 200 -10.28 8.16 9.29
N GLY A 201 -9.77 7.79 10.47
CA GLY A 201 -10.60 7.49 11.63
C GLY A 201 -10.63 6.02 12.04
N PHE A 202 -9.70 5.20 11.55
CA PHE A 202 -9.56 3.80 11.96
C PHE A 202 -9.00 3.63 13.39
N ASP A 203 -8.54 4.72 14.03
CA ASP A 203 -8.05 4.72 15.40
C ASP A 203 -9.22 4.57 16.40
N THR A 204 -9.71 3.33 16.50
CA THR A 204 -10.96 2.94 17.13
C THR A 204 -10.71 2.34 18.52
N HIS A 205 -10.22 3.15 19.45
CA HIS A 205 -10.03 2.73 20.85
C HIS A 205 -11.34 2.56 21.62
N GLU A 206 -12.42 3.12 21.08
CA GLU A 206 -13.79 3.05 21.60
C GLU A 206 -14.79 3.08 20.44
N LEU A 207 -16.06 2.72 20.73
CA LEU A 207 -17.17 2.73 19.76
C LEU A 207 -16.84 2.03 18.43
N GLN A 208 -15.98 1.01 18.49
CA GLN A 208 -15.33 0.48 17.29
C GLN A 208 -16.33 -0.14 16.33
N ALA A 209 -17.30 -0.93 16.82
CA ALA A 209 -18.24 -1.63 15.96
C ALA A 209 -18.96 -0.70 14.96
N ALA A 210 -19.53 0.41 15.44
CA ALA A 210 -20.24 1.35 14.59
C ALA A 210 -19.28 2.16 13.69
N ARG A 211 -18.17 2.64 14.26
CA ARG A 211 -17.21 3.50 13.54
C ARG A 211 -16.49 2.73 12.43
N HIS A 212 -15.98 1.54 12.73
CA HIS A 212 -15.30 0.67 11.76
C HIS A 212 -16.25 0.23 10.64
N ALA A 213 -17.48 -0.18 10.98
CA ALA A 213 -18.49 -0.54 9.98
C ALA A 213 -18.81 0.62 9.02
N SER A 214 -18.91 1.85 9.52
CA SER A 214 -19.13 3.06 8.70
C SER A 214 -17.96 3.36 7.79
N LEU A 215 -16.72 3.25 8.28
CA LEU A 215 -15.52 3.46 7.47
C LEU A 215 -15.39 2.42 6.36
N LEU A 216 -15.61 1.13 6.67
CA LEU A 216 -15.59 0.07 5.66
C LEU A 216 -16.70 0.24 4.62
N ALA A 217 -17.88 0.74 5.01
CA ALA A 217 -18.96 1.05 4.06
C ALA A 217 -18.55 2.19 3.12
N GLN A 218 -18.02 3.29 3.66
CA GLN A 218 -17.52 4.41 2.86
C GLN A 218 -16.44 3.95 1.87
N PHE A 219 -15.48 3.14 2.32
CA PHE A 219 -14.46 2.55 1.46
C PHE A 219 -15.10 1.70 0.36
N ALA A 220 -15.98 0.76 0.71
CA ALA A 220 -16.58 -0.17 -0.23
C ALA A 220 -17.42 0.54 -1.30
N ASP A 221 -18.26 1.50 -0.91
CA ASP A 221 -19.09 2.28 -1.83
C ASP A 221 -18.23 3.14 -2.78
N GLY A 222 -17.22 3.83 -2.22
CA GLY A 222 -16.31 4.67 -3.01
C GLY A 222 -15.52 3.87 -4.04
N ILE A 223 -14.94 2.74 -3.64
CA ILE A 223 -14.17 1.88 -4.55
C ILE A 223 -15.08 1.14 -5.54
N ALA A 224 -16.28 0.71 -5.15
CA ALA A 224 -17.24 0.10 -6.08
C ALA A 224 -17.63 1.09 -7.18
N SER A 225 -17.93 2.35 -6.81
CA SER A 225 -18.26 3.42 -7.75
C SER A 225 -17.07 3.74 -8.69
N LEU A 226 -15.87 3.83 -8.13
CA LEU A 226 -14.64 4.03 -8.90
C LEU A 226 -14.41 2.90 -9.90
N ARG A 227 -14.54 1.64 -9.46
CA ARG A 227 -14.42 0.46 -10.33
C ARG A 227 -15.40 0.54 -11.50
N GLN A 228 -16.67 0.85 -11.25
CA GLN A 228 -17.67 1.00 -12.31
C GLN A 228 -17.29 2.08 -13.32
N ALA A 229 -16.84 3.25 -12.84
CA ALA A 229 -16.41 4.35 -13.72
C ALA A 229 -15.20 3.96 -14.58
N LEU A 230 -14.22 3.26 -14.01
CA LEU A 230 -13.01 2.82 -14.72
C LEU A 230 -13.27 1.66 -15.67
N ILE A 231 -14.26 0.80 -15.40
CA ILE A 231 -14.71 -0.21 -16.37
C ILE A 231 -15.36 0.50 -17.55
N ALA A 232 -16.28 1.44 -17.30
CA ALA A 232 -16.97 2.18 -18.36
C ALA A 232 -16.02 3.01 -19.23
N SER A 233 -14.96 3.58 -18.64
CA SER A 233 -13.95 4.31 -19.40
C SER A 233 -12.98 3.39 -20.13
N GLY A 234 -12.84 2.12 -19.71
CA GLY A 234 -11.83 1.16 -20.19
C GLY A 234 -10.47 1.26 -19.50
N ASP A 235 -10.39 1.92 -18.34
CA ASP A 235 -9.14 2.12 -17.58
C ASP A 235 -8.95 1.12 -16.43
N TRP A 236 -9.96 0.29 -16.12
CA TRP A 236 -9.89 -0.65 -15.00
C TRP A 236 -8.76 -1.68 -15.13
N ARG A 237 -8.52 -2.21 -16.34
CA ARG A 237 -7.46 -3.19 -16.59
C ARG A 237 -6.05 -2.64 -16.32
N ARG A 238 -5.85 -1.33 -16.49
CA ARG A 238 -4.56 -0.64 -16.29
C ARG A 238 -4.46 0.10 -14.95
N THR A 239 -5.42 -0.12 -14.05
CA THR A 239 -5.48 0.52 -12.73
C THR A 239 -5.25 -0.50 -11.63
N LEU A 240 -4.41 -0.15 -10.66
CA LEU A 240 -4.18 -0.90 -9.44
C LEU A 240 -4.55 -0.02 -8.24
N VAL A 241 -5.54 -0.45 -7.47
CA VAL A 241 -5.89 0.16 -6.18
C VAL A 241 -5.27 -0.69 -5.07
N THR A 242 -4.50 -0.09 -4.16
CA THR A 242 -4.01 -0.78 -2.96
C THR A 242 -4.31 0.03 -1.71
N THR A 243 -4.82 -0.63 -0.68
CA THR A 243 -4.95 0.00 0.64
C THR A 243 -3.62 -0.01 1.38
N ARG A 244 -3.54 0.79 2.44
CA ARG A 244 -2.45 0.83 3.41
C ARG A 244 -3.00 1.08 4.79
N SER A 245 -2.55 0.33 5.78
CA SER A 245 -2.77 0.62 7.19
C SER A 245 -1.43 0.75 7.90
N GLU A 246 -1.24 1.82 8.69
CA GLU A 246 0.03 2.09 9.40
C GLU A 246 0.48 0.90 10.26
N PHE A 247 -0.50 0.23 10.86
CA PHE A 247 -0.37 -0.97 11.68
C PHE A 247 -1.74 -1.67 11.81
N GLY A 248 -1.81 -2.74 12.60
CA GLY A 248 -3.05 -3.46 12.90
C GLY A 248 -3.74 -3.01 14.18
N ARG A 249 -4.74 -3.77 14.61
CA ARG A 249 -5.31 -3.65 15.95
C ARG A 249 -5.06 -4.92 16.76
N SER A 250 -5.01 -4.77 18.07
CA SER A 250 -4.88 -5.88 19.03
C SER A 250 -5.99 -6.91 18.82
N ALA A 251 -5.69 -8.18 19.07
CA ALA A 251 -6.64 -9.27 18.84
C ALA A 251 -7.75 -9.31 19.89
N ARG A 252 -7.42 -8.91 21.12
CA ARG A 252 -8.37 -8.79 22.24
C ARG A 252 -9.04 -7.42 22.21
N GLU A 253 -10.36 -7.35 22.39
CA GLU A 253 -11.04 -6.07 22.61
C GLU A 253 -10.68 -5.48 23.99
N ASN A 254 -10.58 -4.16 24.07
CA ASN A 254 -10.27 -3.45 25.31
C ASN A 254 -11.57 -3.17 26.12
N ASP A 255 -11.41 -2.67 27.35
CA ASP A 255 -12.54 -2.39 28.26
C ASP A 255 -13.48 -1.29 27.74
N ALA A 256 -13.00 -0.44 26.81
CA ALA A 256 -13.78 0.62 26.17
C ALA A 256 -14.59 0.12 24.95
N ARG A 257 -14.65 -1.20 24.71
CA ARG A 257 -15.31 -1.82 23.55
C ARG A 257 -14.73 -1.31 22.22
N GLY A 258 -13.43 -1.06 22.21
CA GLY A 258 -12.62 -0.88 21.03
C GLY A 258 -11.41 -1.81 21.08
N THR A 259 -10.31 -1.40 20.46
CA THR A 259 -9.07 -2.17 20.42
C THR A 259 -7.86 -1.29 20.55
N ASP A 260 -6.78 -1.80 21.11
CA ASP A 260 -5.50 -1.10 21.14
C ASP A 260 -4.71 -1.33 19.84
N HIS A 261 -3.54 -0.71 19.71
CA HIS A 261 -2.67 -0.90 18.54
C HIS A 261 -2.16 -2.35 18.45
N GLY A 262 -2.00 -2.86 17.23
CA GLY A 262 -1.44 -4.20 16.97
C GLY A 262 -0.49 -4.20 15.78
N ALA A 263 0.14 -5.33 15.47
CA ALA A 263 1.26 -5.36 14.52
C ALA A 263 0.86 -5.48 13.03
N ALA A 264 -0.24 -6.17 12.71
CA ALA A 264 -0.57 -6.53 11.34
C ALA A 264 -2.03 -6.29 10.95
N ALA A 265 -2.25 -5.91 9.69
CA ALA A 265 -3.57 -5.69 9.11
C ALA A 265 -3.69 -6.31 7.70
N PRO A 266 -4.90 -6.73 7.28
CA PRO A 266 -5.14 -7.11 5.90
C PRO A 266 -5.08 -5.89 4.99
N HIS A 267 -4.56 -6.09 3.78
CA HIS A 267 -4.48 -5.08 2.75
C HIS A 267 -5.23 -5.56 1.50
N PHE A 268 -5.96 -4.64 0.87
CA PHE A 268 -6.77 -4.93 -0.29
C PHE A 268 -6.07 -4.42 -1.53
N VAL A 269 -6.07 -5.25 -2.56
CA VAL A 269 -5.59 -4.89 -3.90
C VAL A 269 -6.71 -5.18 -4.90
N LEU A 270 -7.12 -4.16 -5.66
CA LEU A 270 -8.19 -4.27 -6.66
C LEU A 270 -7.72 -3.77 -8.03
N GLY A 271 -8.16 -4.42 -9.10
CA GLY A 271 -7.86 -4.00 -10.47
C GLY A 271 -8.23 -5.06 -11.51
N GLY A 272 -8.43 -4.66 -12.76
CA GLY A 272 -8.76 -5.61 -13.83
C GLY A 272 -7.61 -6.58 -14.17
N ALA A 273 -6.37 -6.19 -13.85
CA ALA A 273 -5.20 -7.07 -13.96
C ALA A 273 -4.90 -7.85 -12.67
N VAL A 274 -5.68 -7.68 -11.60
CA VAL A 274 -5.45 -8.37 -10.32
C VAL A 274 -6.00 -9.79 -10.38
N ARG A 275 -5.18 -10.78 -10.03
CA ARG A 275 -5.58 -12.14 -9.70
C ARG A 275 -6.15 -12.16 -8.29
N GLY A 276 -7.48 -12.16 -8.18
CA GLY A 276 -8.18 -12.17 -6.89
C GLY A 276 -7.97 -13.44 -6.08
N GLY A 277 -8.26 -13.35 -4.77
CA GLY A 277 -8.09 -14.43 -3.80
C GLY A 277 -7.46 -13.97 -2.48
N LEU A 278 -7.28 -14.93 -1.57
CA LEU A 278 -6.55 -14.73 -0.32
C LEU A 278 -5.05 -15.00 -0.54
N PHE A 279 -4.22 -14.10 -0.02
CA PHE A 279 -2.76 -14.18 -0.05
C PHE A 279 -2.21 -13.98 1.36
N GLY A 280 -1.01 -14.52 1.62
CA GLY A 280 -0.42 -14.54 2.96
C GLY A 280 -1.03 -15.64 3.82
N GLU A 281 -0.89 -15.49 5.14
CA GLU A 281 -1.34 -16.46 6.14
C GLU A 281 -2.54 -15.90 6.91
N ALA A 282 -3.46 -16.78 7.32
CA ALA A 282 -4.55 -16.41 8.22
C ALA A 282 -3.97 -15.94 9.58
N PRO A 283 -4.68 -15.10 10.35
CA PRO A 283 -4.19 -14.60 11.63
C PRO A 283 -4.00 -15.74 12.65
N ALA A 284 -2.82 -15.82 13.27
CA ALA A 284 -2.50 -16.83 14.28
C ALA A 284 -2.94 -16.39 15.69
N LEU A 285 -4.22 -16.60 16.01
CA LEU A 285 -4.82 -16.16 17.30
C LEU A 285 -4.35 -16.95 18.52
N ASP A 286 -3.63 -18.05 18.32
CA ASP A 286 -2.98 -18.86 19.35
C ASP A 286 -1.55 -18.37 19.69
N ARG A 287 -1.00 -17.45 18.90
CA ARG A 287 0.37 -16.94 19.00
C ARG A 287 0.40 -15.43 18.84
N LEU A 288 -0.28 -14.74 19.74
CA LEU A 288 -0.22 -13.27 19.81
C LEU A 288 1.16 -12.80 20.25
N ASP A 289 1.54 -11.60 19.82
CA ASP A 289 2.76 -10.95 20.29
C ASP A 289 2.63 -10.46 21.76
N ALA A 290 3.71 -9.90 22.30
CA ALA A 290 3.76 -9.43 23.69
C ALA A 290 2.73 -8.33 24.01
N ASP A 291 2.24 -7.62 23.00
CA ASP A 291 1.23 -6.57 23.11
C ASP A 291 -0.19 -7.07 22.79
N GLY A 292 -0.36 -8.39 22.55
CA GLY A 292 -1.65 -8.98 22.18
C GLY A 292 -2.06 -8.73 20.72
N GLY A 293 -1.12 -8.27 19.88
CA GLY A 293 -1.28 -8.10 18.44
C GLY A 293 -1.14 -9.42 17.68
N VAL A 294 -1.77 -9.48 16.50
CA VAL A 294 -1.51 -10.56 15.55
C VAL A 294 -0.15 -10.30 14.90
N PRO A 295 0.83 -11.24 14.97
CA PRO A 295 2.13 -11.04 14.35
C PRO A 295 2.03 -10.88 12.83
N ALA A 296 2.93 -10.08 12.26
CA ALA A 296 3.05 -9.97 10.81
C ALA A 296 3.61 -11.27 10.20
N SER A 297 2.94 -11.81 9.20
CA SER A 297 3.41 -12.95 8.40
C SER A 297 3.91 -12.51 7.02
N VAL A 298 3.48 -11.33 6.56
CA VAL A 298 3.87 -10.73 5.29
C VAL A 298 4.52 -9.38 5.56
N ASP A 299 5.76 -9.21 5.10
CA ASP A 299 6.40 -7.91 5.13
C ASP A 299 5.75 -6.97 4.11
N PHE A 300 5.32 -5.78 4.56
CA PHE A 300 4.65 -4.81 3.69
C PHE A 300 5.48 -4.40 2.47
N ARG A 301 6.80 -4.49 2.54
CA ARG A 301 7.69 -4.16 1.43
C ARG A 301 7.51 -5.12 0.25
N ARG A 302 6.89 -6.28 0.44
CA ARG A 302 6.44 -7.14 -0.66
C ARG A 302 5.30 -6.50 -1.46
N LEU A 303 4.39 -5.76 -0.82
CA LEU A 303 3.40 -4.94 -1.54
C LEU A 303 4.10 -3.85 -2.36
N CYS A 304 5.06 -3.13 -1.75
CA CYS A 304 5.85 -2.12 -2.46
C CYS A 304 6.58 -2.72 -3.67
N ALA A 305 7.25 -3.87 -3.50
CA ALA A 305 7.93 -4.57 -4.58
C ALA A 305 6.98 -4.97 -5.72
N THR A 306 5.79 -5.44 -5.38
CA THR A 306 4.77 -5.80 -6.37
C THR A 306 4.29 -4.58 -7.16
N VAL A 307 4.09 -3.45 -6.48
CA VAL A 307 3.72 -2.19 -7.14
C VAL A 307 4.86 -1.69 -8.03
N LEU A 308 6.10 -1.78 -7.57
CA LEU A 308 7.28 -1.37 -8.33
C LEU A 308 7.42 -2.13 -9.65
N ASP A 309 7.24 -3.45 -9.57
CA ASP A 309 7.26 -4.35 -10.72
C ASP A 309 6.09 -4.06 -11.67
N ALA A 310 4.85 -4.08 -11.16
CA ALA A 310 3.65 -3.95 -11.98
C ALA A 310 3.52 -2.59 -12.70
N CYS A 311 3.96 -1.50 -12.06
CA CYS A 311 3.83 -0.15 -12.61
C CYS A 311 5.04 0.25 -13.45
N TRP A 312 6.26 -0.07 -13.01
CA TRP A 312 7.48 0.49 -13.61
C TRP A 312 8.47 -0.57 -14.11
N ASN A 313 8.21 -1.87 -13.89
CA ASN A 313 9.15 -2.95 -14.18
C ASN A 313 10.52 -2.71 -13.49
N VAL A 314 10.46 -2.29 -12.23
CA VAL A 314 11.63 -1.92 -11.41
C VAL A 314 11.80 -2.93 -10.28
N ALA A 315 12.99 -3.53 -10.20
CA ALA A 315 13.37 -4.37 -9.07
C ALA A 315 13.36 -3.57 -7.76
N SER A 316 12.94 -4.22 -6.66
CA SER A 316 12.76 -3.55 -5.37
C SER A 316 14.08 -3.11 -4.73
N ALA A 317 15.14 -3.92 -4.84
CA ALA A 317 16.41 -3.69 -4.15
C ALA A 317 16.98 -2.26 -4.27
N PRO A 318 17.11 -1.66 -5.48
CA PRO A 318 17.61 -0.30 -5.61
C PRO A 318 16.67 0.78 -5.02
N VAL A 319 15.37 0.49 -4.85
CA VAL A 319 14.38 1.49 -4.40
C VAL A 319 14.09 1.38 -2.90
N ILE A 320 14.01 0.16 -2.36
CA ILE A 320 13.61 -0.08 -0.96
C ILE A 320 14.71 -0.76 -0.14
N GLY A 321 15.95 -0.71 -0.64
CA GLY A 321 17.17 -1.09 0.08
C GLY A 321 17.51 -2.58 0.06
N ARG A 322 16.57 -3.47 -0.27
CA ARG A 322 16.82 -4.91 -0.46
C ARG A 322 15.78 -5.57 -1.36
N ALA A 323 16.09 -6.78 -1.83
CA ALA A 323 15.19 -7.57 -2.65
C ALA A 323 14.01 -8.10 -1.83
N PHE A 324 12.80 -7.96 -2.36
CA PHE A 324 11.58 -8.57 -1.85
C PHE A 324 10.90 -9.27 -3.02
N GLU A 325 10.49 -10.52 -2.80
CA GLU A 325 9.71 -11.25 -3.79
C GLU A 325 8.31 -10.62 -3.93
N PRO A 326 7.92 -10.18 -5.14
CA PRO A 326 6.57 -9.70 -5.41
C PRO A 326 5.51 -10.72 -5.01
N LEU A 327 4.37 -10.23 -4.55
CA LEU A 327 3.21 -11.07 -4.30
C LEU A 327 2.54 -11.38 -5.64
N PRO A 328 2.09 -12.63 -5.86
CA PRO A 328 1.66 -13.05 -7.18
C PRO A 328 0.19 -12.68 -7.43
N PHE A 329 -0.24 -11.46 -7.09
CA PHE A 329 -1.62 -11.00 -7.32
C PHE A 329 -1.79 -10.14 -8.57
N VAL A 330 -0.74 -9.83 -9.32
CA VAL A 330 -0.85 -9.15 -10.63
C VAL A 330 -0.68 -10.19 -11.74
N ARG A 331 -1.61 -10.24 -12.69
CA ARG A 331 -1.52 -11.11 -13.87
C ARG A 331 -0.40 -10.61 -14.77
N ALA A 332 0.40 -11.54 -15.30
CA ALA A 332 1.41 -11.27 -16.33
C ALA A 332 0.77 -10.76 -17.63
#